data_AF-C2FYG7-F1
#
_entry.id   AF-C2FYG7-F1
#
_cell.length_a   1.000
_cell.length_b   1.000
_cell.length_c   1.000
_cell.angle_alpha   90.00
_cell.angle_beta   90.00
_cell.angle_gamma   90.00
#
_symmetry.space_group_name_H-M   'P 1'
#
loop_
_entity.id
_entity.type
_entity.pdbx_description
1 polymer ?
#
loop_
_entity_poly.entity_id
_entity_poly.type
_entity_poly.pdbx_seq_one_letter_code
_entity_poly.pdbx_strand_id
1 'polypeptide(L)' 'MTKFNLANARFSFRHDVYKEDDVKAATVNVDGAWLDIKARKLVNIPEEWYVFMQHVPKADDYEEFDAL' A
#
# COMPACT_ATOMS: atom_id res chain seq x y z
N MET A 1 -0.94 -5.34 -3.20
CA MET A 1 -1.63 -4.46 -2.23
C MET A 1 -2.76 -5.24 -1.59
N THR A 2 -2.92 -5.13 -0.28
CA THR A 2 -3.98 -5.80 0.49
C THR A 2 -5.07 -4.82 0.93
N LYS A 3 -4.74 -3.54 1.13
CA LYS A 3 -5.73 -2.51 1.49
C LYS A 3 -5.43 -1.19 0.81
N PHE A 4 -6.47 -0.45 0.43
CA PHE A 4 -6.38 0.95 0.00
C PHE A 4 -7.52 1.80 0.56
N ASN A 5 -7.18 2.94 1.14
CA ASN A 5 -8.16 3.94 1.58
C ASN A 5 -8.25 5.06 0.55
N LEU A 6 -9.43 5.25 -0.03
CA LEU A 6 -9.64 6.25 -1.09
C LEU A 6 -9.60 7.70 -0.57
N ALA A 7 -10.05 7.94 0.66
CA ALA A 7 -10.13 9.26 1.27
C ALA A 7 -8.76 9.87 1.62
N ASN A 8 -7.78 9.04 2.00
CA ASN A 8 -6.48 9.51 2.49
C ASN A 8 -5.25 8.79 1.89
N ALA A 9 -5.47 7.94 0.88
CA ALA A 9 -4.45 7.15 0.19
C ALA A 9 -3.51 6.36 1.11
N ARG A 10 -3.95 6.00 2.31
CA ARG A 10 -3.28 4.98 3.12
C ARG A 10 -3.43 3.63 2.45
N PHE A 11 -2.41 2.80 2.59
CA PHE A 11 -2.36 1.53 1.91
C PHE A 11 -1.69 0.48 2.77
N SER A 12 -2.03 -0.78 2.51
CA SER A 12 -1.29 -1.91 3.06
C SER A 12 -0.84 -2.82 1.92
N PHE A 13 0.34 -3.41 2.06
CA PHE A 13 0.79 -4.47 1.17
C PHE A 13 1.50 -5.57 1.93
N ARG A 14 1.46 -6.76 1.34
CA ARG A 14 2.12 -7.97 1.83
C ARG A 14 3.24 -8.34 0.86
N HIS A 15 4.42 -8.59 1.40
CA HIS A 15 5.56 -9.10 0.65
C HIS A 15 5.96 -10.46 1.23
N ASP A 16 5.89 -11.49 0.41
CA ASP A 16 6.39 -12.82 0.77
C ASP A 16 7.83 -12.95 0.28
N VAL A 17 8.75 -13.22 1.21
CA VAL A 17 10.17 -13.40 0.92
C VAL A 17 10.45 -14.89 0.81
N TYR A 18 11.01 -15.31 -0.31
CA TYR A 18 11.36 -16.70 -0.59
C TYR A 18 12.89 -16.86 -0.61
N LYS A 19 13.34 -18.02 -0.16
CA LYS A 19 14.73 -18.47 -0.33
C LYS A 19 14.94 -18.95 -1.78
N GLU A 20 16.19 -19.23 -2.14
CA GLU A 20 16.54 -19.78 -3.46
C GLU A 20 15.89 -21.14 -3.74
N ASP A 21 15.57 -21.91 -2.69
CA ASP A 21 14.89 -23.21 -2.77
C ASP A 21 13.35 -23.11 -2.75
N ASP A 22 12.79 -21.93 -3.06
CA ASP A 22 11.35 -21.62 -3.07
C ASP A 22 10.65 -21.80 -1.70
N VAL A 23 11.40 -22.02 -0.63
CA VAL A 23 10.84 -22.07 0.72
C VAL A 23 10.55 -20.64 1.19
N LYS A 24 9.28 -20.37 1.54
CA LYS A 24 8.88 -19.08 2.12
C LYS A 24 9.61 -18.83 3.43
N ALA A 25 10.46 -17.81 3.45
CA ALA A 25 11.24 -17.42 4.62
C ALA A 25 10.42 -16.54 5.58
N ALA A 26 9.67 -15.60 5.02
CA ALA A 26 8.93 -14.61 5.80
C ALA A 26 7.75 -14.05 5.02
N THR A 27 6.76 -13.54 5.76
CA THR A 27 5.71 -12.67 5.24
C THR A 27 5.86 -11.32 5.95
N VAL A 28 6.04 -10.25 5.17
CA VAL A 28 6.17 -8.88 5.67
C VAL A 28 4.88 -8.12 5.34
N ASN A 29 4.16 -7.71 6.38
CA ASN A 29 3.00 -6.84 6.25
C ASN A 29 3.43 -5.40 6.50
N VAL A 30 3.12 -4.51 5.57
CA VAL A 30 3.49 -3.10 5.63
C VAL A 30 2.23 -2.25 5.55
N ASP A 31 2.09 -1.32 6.49
CA ASP A 31 1.11 -0.24 6.46
C ASP A 31 1.81 1.06 6.10
N GLY A 32 1.28 1.74 5.09
CA GLY A 32 1.88 2.93 4.47
C GLY A 32 0.93 4.12 4.47
N ALA A 33 1.54 5.31 4.55
CA ALA A 33 0.89 6.59 4.38
C ALA A 33 1.85 7.56 3.67
N TRP A 34 1.30 8.59 3.04
CA TRP A 34 2.08 9.61 2.35
C TRP A 34 2.50 10.71 3.31
N LEU A 35 3.73 11.20 3.12
CA LEU A 35 4.35 12.22 3.98
C LEU A 35 4.83 13.39 3.13
N ASP A 36 4.38 14.60 3.47
CA ASP A 36 5.08 15.81 3.03
C ASP A 36 6.40 15.88 3.80
N ILE A 37 7.51 15.67 3.11
CA ILE A 37 8.85 15.64 3.70
C ILE A 37 9.31 16.99 4.27
N LYS A 38 8.77 18.11 3.77
CA LYS A 38 9.10 19.45 4.27
C LYS A 38 8.29 19.75 5.51
N ALA A 39 6.97 19.55 5.46
CA ALA A 39 6.08 19.80 6.59
C ALA A 39 6.20 18.72 7.69
N ARG A 40 6.74 17.54 7.35
CA ARG A 40 6.79 16.33 8.19
C ARG A 40 5.40 15.95 8.69
N LYS A 41 4.40 16.07 7.83
CA LYS A 41 2.99 15.76 8.13
C LYS A 41 2.46 14.73 7.15
N LEU A 42 1.57 13.89 7.65
CA LEU A 42 0.79 13.02 6.78
C LEU A 42 -0.06 13.88 5.85
N VAL A 43 -0.02 13.53 4.59
CA VAL A 43 -0.78 14.19 3.53
C VAL A 43 -1.44 13.12 2.69
N ASN A 44 -2.44 13.52 1.91
CA ASN A 44 -2.92 12.66 0.85
C ASN A 44 -1.91 12.65 -0.31
N ILE A 45 -1.96 11.60 -1.13
CA ILE A 45 -1.22 11.56 -2.40
C ILE A 45 -1.79 12.64 -3.34
N PRO A 46 -0.98 13.25 -4.25
CA PRO A 46 -1.53 14.16 -5.25
C PRO A 46 -2.58 13.50 -6.15
N GLU A 47 -3.59 14.26 -6.58
CA GLU A 47 -4.76 13.73 -7.31
C GLU A 47 -4.36 12.98 -8.59
N GLU A 48 -3.39 13.53 -9.33
CA GLU A 48 -2.89 12.95 -10.57
C GLU A 48 -2.17 11.61 -10.37
N TRP A 49 -1.80 11.26 -9.13
CA TRP A 49 -1.14 9.99 -8.83
C TRP A 49 -2.10 8.83 -8.56
N TYR A 50 -3.39 9.10 -8.34
CA TYR A 50 -4.38 8.04 -8.12
C TYR A 50 -4.47 7.08 -9.31
N VAL A 51 -4.25 7.55 -10.54
CA VAL A 51 -4.20 6.68 -11.73
C VAL A 51 -3.11 5.63 -11.63
N PHE A 52 -1.96 5.94 -10.99
CA PHE A 52 -0.89 4.96 -10.81
C PHE A 52 -1.23 3.93 -9.74
N MET A 53 -2.02 4.29 -8.72
CA MET A 53 -2.48 3.33 -7.71
C MET A 53 -3.34 2.22 -8.32
N GLN A 54 -4.07 2.51 -9.41
CA GLN A 54 -4.84 1.49 -10.14
C GLN A 54 -3.97 0.41 -10.80
N HIS A 55 -2.70 0.70 -11.06
CA HIS A 55 -1.76 -0.22 -11.71
C HIS A 55 -0.99 -1.10 -10.71
N VAL A 56 -1.13 -0.84 -9.40
CA VAL A 56 -0.45 -1.63 -8.38
C VAL A 56 -1.14 -3.01 -8.29
N PRO A 57 -0.38 -4.12 -8.36
CA PRO A 57 -0.96 -5.47 -8.23
C PRO A 57 -1.74 -5.61 -6.92
N LYS A 58 -2.96 -6.13 -7.01
CA LYS A 58 -3.85 -6.39 -5.87
C LYS A 58 -3.72 -7.85 -5.45
N ALA A 59 -3.69 -8.09 -4.15
CA ALA A 59 -3.74 -9.44 -3.61
C ALA A 59 -5.17 -9.98 -3.72
N ASP A 60 -5.34 -11.30 -3.62
CA ASP A 60 -6.66 -11.94 -3.69
C ASP A 60 -7.59 -11.48 -2.58
N ASP A 61 -7.02 -11.13 -1.41
CA ASP A 61 -7.68 -10.57 -0.24
C ASP A 61 -7.68 -9.03 -0.20
N TYR A 62 -7.61 -8.38 -1.36
CA TYR A 62 -7.62 -6.91 -1.45
C TYR A 62 -8.94 -6.31 -0.99
N GLU A 63 -8.86 -5.32 -0.10
CA GLU A 63 -9.98 -4.50 0.35
C GLU A 63 -9.77 -3.03 0.00
N GLU A 64 -10.84 -2.36 -0.46
CA GLU A 64 -10.86 -0.93 -0.71
C GLU A 64 -12.01 -0.29 0.07
N PHE A 65 -11.76 0.85 0.69
CA PHE A 65 -12.75 1.53 1.52
C PHE A 65 -12.61 3.05 1.48
N ASP A 66 -13.75 3.71 1.63
CA ASP A 66 -13.89 5.16 1.72
C ASP A 66 -14.32 5.55 3.14
N ALA A 67 -13.48 5.18 4.12
CA ALA A 67 -13.75 5.44 5.54
C ALA A 67 -12.77 6.48 6.08
N LEU A 68 -13.33 7.51 6.73
CA LEU A 68 -12.62 8.55 7.49
C LEU A 68 -11.89 7.98 8.71
#